data_AF-D1C9X7-F1
#
_entry.id   AF-D1C9X7-F1
#
_cell.length_a   1.000
_cell.length_b   1.000
_cell.length_c   1.000
_cell.angle_alpha   90.00
_cell.angle_beta   90.00
_cell.angle_gamma   90.00
#
_symmetry.space_group_name_H-M   'P 1'
#
loop_
_entity.id
_entity.type
_entity.pdbx_description
1 polymer ?
#
loop_
_entity_poly.entity_id
_entity_poly.type
_entity_poly.pdbx_seq_one_letter_code
_entity_poly.pdbx_strand_id
1 'polypeptide(L)'
;MVHRERHEYISVSEAADYLAVSAAVVRRWVKAGRLRGHRVARLGIRLRRAEVVAFARELRAKDDTGLHTGPKDSAEIWAAYDPEAVRAALQRSAGTLVGVDPDTLIRDIHEARTQGESESPR
;
A
#
# COMPACT_ATOMS: atom_id res chain seq x y z
N MET A 1 -33.10 9.85 -19.96
CA MET A 1 -31.70 9.53 -19.58
C MET A 1 -31.02 10.83 -19.18
N VAL A 2 -30.99 11.17 -17.90
CA VAL A 2 -30.50 12.48 -17.44
C VAL A 2 -29.61 12.32 -16.20
N HIS A 3 -28.52 13.08 -16.16
CA HIS A 3 -27.52 13.27 -15.09
C HIS A 3 -26.30 12.32 -15.06
N ARG A 4 -25.57 12.29 -16.17
CA ARG A 4 -24.16 11.84 -16.29
C ARG A 4 -23.17 12.89 -15.72
N GLU A 5 -23.46 13.50 -14.58
CA GLU A 5 -22.61 14.58 -13.99
C GLU A 5 -22.40 14.47 -12.48
N ARG A 6 -22.75 13.34 -11.85
CA ARG A 6 -22.94 13.39 -10.39
C ARG A 6 -21.71 13.51 -9.50
N HIS A 7 -20.48 13.28 -9.96
CA HIS A 7 -19.30 13.52 -9.10
C HIS A 7 -18.05 13.92 -9.91
N GLU A 8 -18.03 15.15 -10.45
CA GLU A 8 -16.82 15.73 -11.07
C GLU A 8 -15.65 15.75 -10.08
N TYR A 9 -15.95 15.97 -8.80
CA TYR A 9 -14.99 15.97 -7.70
C TYR A 9 -15.31 14.86 -6.69
N ILE A 10 -14.30 14.10 -6.34
CA ILE A 10 -14.32 13.09 -5.29
C ILE A 10 -13.44 13.53 -4.11
N SER A 11 -13.76 13.02 -2.93
CA SER A 11 -12.96 13.18 -1.73
C SER A 11 -11.65 12.38 -1.82
N VAL A 12 -10.73 12.66 -0.89
CA VAL A 12 -9.49 11.89 -0.75
C VAL A 12 -9.77 10.42 -0.45
N SER A 13 -10.78 10.11 0.36
CA SER A 13 -11.14 8.72 0.70
C SER A 13 -11.69 7.98 -0.50
N GLU A 14 -12.61 8.57 -1.26
CA GLU A 14 -13.14 7.96 -2.48
C GLU A 14 -12.06 7.75 -3.55
N ALA A 15 -11.09 8.67 -3.64
CA ALA A 15 -9.94 8.48 -4.51
C ALA A 15 -9.03 7.35 -4.02
N ALA A 16 -8.87 7.20 -2.71
CA ALA A 16 -8.09 6.13 -2.10
C ALA A 16 -8.72 4.76 -2.40
N ASP A 17 -10.04 4.63 -2.22
CA ASP A 17 -10.80 3.43 -2.55
C ASP A 17 -10.68 3.10 -4.05
N TYR A 18 -10.80 4.10 -4.92
CA TYR A 18 -10.67 3.91 -6.36
C TYR A 18 -9.25 3.47 -6.79
N LEU A 19 -8.22 3.99 -6.14
CA LEU A 19 -6.82 3.68 -6.43
C LEU A 19 -6.29 2.46 -5.66
N ALA A 20 -7.10 1.86 -4.78
CA ALA A 20 -6.71 0.75 -3.89
C ALA A 20 -5.46 1.07 -3.03
N VAL A 21 -5.34 2.31 -2.56
CA VAL A 21 -4.25 2.76 -1.67
C VAL A 21 -4.81 3.43 -0.41
N SER A 22 -3.96 3.72 0.57
CA SER A 22 -4.41 4.45 1.74
C SER A 22 -4.63 5.94 1.45
N ALA A 23 -5.57 6.56 2.18
CA ALA A 23 -5.81 8.00 2.09
C ALA A 23 -4.55 8.84 2.41
N ALA A 24 -3.62 8.32 3.23
CA ALA A 24 -2.34 8.96 3.52
C ALA A 24 -1.44 9.05 2.29
N VAL A 25 -1.41 7.99 1.46
CA VAL A 25 -0.67 7.98 0.19
C VAL A 25 -1.24 9.00 -0.78
N VAL A 26 -2.57 9.07 -0.91
CA VAL A 26 -3.23 10.08 -1.75
C VAL A 26 -2.89 11.50 -1.28
N ARG A 27 -2.94 11.78 0.04
CA ARG A 27 -2.50 13.09 0.59
C ARG A 27 -1.04 13.37 0.30
N ARG A 28 -0.16 12.37 0.40
CA ARG A 28 1.27 12.50 0.06
C ARG A 28 1.46 12.85 -1.41
N TRP A 29 0.73 12.22 -2.33
CA TRP A 29 0.80 12.55 -3.76
C TRP A 29 0.25 13.93 -4.09
N VAL A 30 -0.81 14.37 -3.41
CA VAL A 30 -1.30 15.76 -3.52
C VAL A 30 -0.26 16.75 -3.01
N LYS A 31 0.34 16.49 -1.85
CA LYS A 31 1.41 17.34 -1.29
C LYS A 31 2.64 17.39 -2.21
N ALA A 32 2.98 16.28 -2.86
CA ALA A 32 4.07 16.18 -3.82
C ALA A 32 3.73 16.73 -5.22
N GLY A 33 2.50 17.21 -5.45
CA GLY A 33 2.05 17.72 -6.75
C GLY A 33 1.86 16.66 -7.83
N ARG A 34 1.98 15.37 -7.50
CA ARG A 34 1.78 14.23 -8.43
C ARG A 34 0.31 14.02 -8.77
N LEU A 35 -0.58 14.42 -7.86
CA LEU A 35 -2.02 14.41 -8.07
C LEU A 35 -2.57 15.80 -7.74
N ARG A 36 -3.39 16.38 -8.63
CA ARG A 36 -3.92 17.73 -8.42
C ARG A 36 -5.05 17.71 -7.39
N GLY A 37 -4.76 18.28 -6.22
CA GLY A 37 -5.76 18.56 -5.20
C GLY A 37 -6.35 19.95 -5.36
N HIS A 38 -7.65 20.05 -5.56
CA HIS A 38 -8.39 21.31 -5.46
C HIS A 38 -8.79 21.53 -4.01
N ARG A 39 -8.27 22.61 -3.40
CA ARG A 39 -8.64 22.96 -2.02
C ARG A 39 -9.98 23.69 -2.04
N VAL A 40 -11.02 23.07 -1.46
CA VAL A 40 -12.33 23.71 -1.30
C VAL A 40 -12.45 24.17 0.15
N ALA A 41 -12.54 25.48 0.37
CA ALA A 41 -12.37 26.15 1.66
C ALA A 41 -13.09 25.48 2.85
N ARG A 42 -14.30 24.94 2.64
CA ARG A 42 -15.13 24.32 3.69
C ARG A 42 -15.15 22.78 3.68
N LEU A 43 -14.65 22.14 2.62
CA LEU A 43 -14.88 20.72 2.33
C LEU A 43 -13.58 19.91 2.19
N GLY A 44 -12.43 20.51 2.48
CA GLY A 44 -11.12 19.88 2.40
C GLY A 44 -10.58 19.76 0.98
N ILE A 45 -9.66 18.82 0.76
CA ILE A 45 -9.07 18.52 -0.55
C ILE A 45 -10.10 17.74 -1.39
N ARG A 46 -10.34 18.21 -2.61
CA ARG A 46 -11.18 17.56 -3.62
C ARG A 46 -10.35 17.23 -4.85
N LEU A 47 -10.59 16.07 -5.42
CA LEU A 47 -9.83 15.52 -6.54
C LEU A 47 -10.78 15.39 -7.72
N ARG A 48 -10.38 15.84 -8.91
CA ARG A 48 -11.21 15.61 -10.10
C ARG A 48 -11.22 14.13 -10.43
N ARG A 49 -12.42 13.52 -10.54
CA ARG A 49 -12.55 12.09 -10.83
C ARG A 49 -11.82 11.70 -12.12
N ALA A 50 -11.91 12.53 -13.15
CA ALA A 50 -11.24 12.29 -14.43
C ALA A 50 -9.70 12.26 -14.28
N GLU A 51 -9.12 13.12 -13.45
CA GLU A 51 -7.69 13.15 -13.19
C GLU A 51 -7.27 11.92 -12.38
N VAL A 52 -8.06 11.49 -11.39
CA VAL A 52 -7.81 10.25 -10.63
C VAL A 52 -7.83 9.03 -11.56
N VAL A 53 -8.79 8.96 -12.49
CA VAL A 53 -8.86 7.87 -13.49
C VAL A 53 -7.67 7.88 -14.43
N ALA A 54 -7.26 9.06 -14.93
CA ALA A 54 -6.08 9.19 -15.78
C ALA A 54 -4.81 8.77 -15.03
N PHE A 55 -4.68 9.20 -13.78
CA PHE A 55 -3.58 8.83 -12.90
C PHE A 55 -3.55 7.32 -12.62
N ALA A 56 -4.70 6.68 -12.43
CA ALA A 56 -4.79 5.22 -12.26
C ALA A 56 -4.28 4.46 -13.49
N ARG A 57 -4.57 4.97 -14.69
CA ARG A 57 -4.06 4.38 -15.95
C ARG A 57 -2.55 4.57 -16.07
N GLU A 58 -2.05 5.74 -15.72
CA GLU A 58 -0.61 6.03 -15.69
C GLU A 58 0.12 5.14 -14.68
N LEU A 59 -0.44 4.95 -13.48
CA LEU A 59 0.11 4.05 -12.46
C LEU A 59 0.18 2.63 -13.01
N ARG A 60 -0.90 2.09 -13.55
CA ARG A 60 -0.89 0.73 -14.15
C ARG A 60 0.11 0.59 -15.28
N ALA A 61 0.23 1.60 -16.14
CA ALA A 61 1.22 1.63 -17.20
C ALA A 61 2.67 1.68 -16.64
N LYS A 62 2.88 2.37 -15.51
CA LYS A 62 4.16 2.46 -14.80
C LYS A 62 4.51 1.22 -13.98
N ASP A 63 3.51 0.55 -13.43
CA ASP A 63 3.64 -0.75 -12.82
C ASP A 63 3.99 -1.79 -13.90
N ASP A 64 3.43 -1.65 -15.11
CA ASP A 64 3.88 -2.37 -16.30
C ASP A 64 5.32 -2.03 -16.71
N THR A 65 5.80 -0.82 -16.38
CA THR A 65 7.19 -0.38 -16.57
C THR A 65 8.11 -0.68 -15.37
N GLY A 66 7.66 -1.46 -14.38
CA GLY A 66 8.54 -2.06 -13.37
C GLY A 66 8.70 -1.33 -12.04
N LEU A 67 7.76 -0.48 -11.61
CA LEU A 67 7.74 0.03 -10.22
C LEU A 67 6.77 -0.73 -9.29
N HIS A 68 6.62 -2.03 -9.53
CA HIS A 68 6.34 -3.02 -8.51
C HIS A 68 7.53 -3.97 -8.48
N THR A 69 8.35 -3.90 -7.43
CA THR A 69 9.38 -4.90 -7.14
C THR A 69 8.70 -6.17 -6.63
N GLY A 70 7.96 -6.84 -7.50
CA GLY A 70 7.28 -8.10 -7.27
C GLY A 70 6.97 -8.71 -8.64
N PRO A 71 7.41 -9.95 -8.92
CA PRO A 71 7.15 -10.57 -10.23
C PRO A 71 5.66 -10.61 -10.55
N LYS A 72 5.33 -10.32 -11.82
CA LYS A 72 3.94 -10.27 -12.33
C LYS A 72 3.23 -11.61 -12.29
N ASP A 73 4.00 -12.70 -12.25
CA ASP A 73 3.49 -14.04 -12.09
C ASP A 73 4.00 -14.60 -10.76
N SER A 74 3.07 -14.95 -9.87
CA SER A 74 3.36 -15.66 -8.62
C SER A 74 4.22 -16.90 -8.89
N ALA A 75 4.02 -17.57 -10.03
CA ALA A 75 4.78 -18.75 -10.41
C ALA A 75 6.26 -18.44 -10.69
N GLU A 76 6.59 -17.27 -11.24
CA GLU A 76 7.97 -16.85 -11.49
C GLU A 76 8.72 -16.53 -10.18
N ILE A 77 8.02 -16.01 -9.16
CA ILE A 77 8.59 -15.76 -7.81
C ILE A 77 9.14 -17.06 -7.21
N TRP A 78 8.39 -18.14 -7.38
CA TRP A 78 8.67 -19.43 -6.77
C TRP A 78 9.28 -20.43 -7.75
N ALA A 79 9.68 -20.01 -8.95
CA ALA A 79 10.24 -20.91 -9.96
C ALA A 79 11.52 -21.63 -9.49
N ALA A 80 12.26 -21.00 -8.57
CA ALA A 80 13.44 -21.57 -7.92
C ALA A 80 13.17 -22.01 -6.46
N TYR A 81 11.92 -22.10 -6.03
CA TYR A 81 11.55 -22.54 -4.69
C TYR A 81 11.72 -24.05 -4.55
N ASP A 82 12.74 -24.46 -3.80
CA ASP A 82 12.92 -25.85 -3.40
C ASP A 82 12.36 -26.05 -1.96
N PRO A 83 11.19 -26.70 -1.81
CA PRO A 83 10.58 -26.91 -0.51
C PRO A 83 11.44 -27.78 0.42
N GLU A 84 12.25 -28.69 -0.12
CA GLU A 84 13.12 -29.56 0.69
C GLU A 84 14.34 -28.80 1.20
N ALA A 85 14.96 -27.97 0.36
CA ALA A 85 16.05 -27.09 0.79
C ALA A 85 15.60 -26.12 1.89
N VAL A 86 14.40 -25.54 1.76
CA VAL A 86 13.81 -24.66 2.77
C VAL A 86 13.53 -25.42 4.06
N ARG A 87 12.94 -26.62 3.99
CA ARG A 87 12.73 -27.48 5.17
C ARG A 87 14.04 -27.83 5.87
N ALA A 88 15.07 -28.21 5.13
CA ALA A 88 16.38 -28.54 5.69
C ALA A 88 17.05 -27.33 6.35
N ALA A 89 16.95 -26.15 5.74
CA ALA A 89 17.44 -24.89 6.32
C ALA A 89 16.67 -24.54 7.61
N LEU A 90 15.34 -24.66 7.58
CA LEU A 90 14.48 -24.43 8.74
C LEU A 90 14.82 -25.39 9.87
N GLN A 91 14.95 -26.69 9.61
CA GLN A 91 15.37 -27.70 10.59
C GLN A 91 16.75 -27.39 11.19
N ARG A 92 17.70 -26.94 10.37
CA ARG A 92 19.03 -26.53 10.83
C ARG A 92 18.95 -25.31 11.76
N SER A 93 18.04 -24.38 11.47
CA SER A 93 17.79 -23.19 12.30
C SER A 93 16.82 -23.41 13.46
N ALA A 94 16.11 -24.55 13.49
CA ALA A 94 14.97 -24.79 14.36
C ALA A 94 15.33 -24.67 15.85
N GLY A 95 16.58 -24.97 16.23
CA GLY A 95 17.07 -24.77 17.60
C GLY A 95 17.07 -23.33 18.11
N THR A 96 16.93 -22.33 17.22
CA THR A 96 16.95 -20.90 17.59
C THR A 96 15.61 -20.42 18.14
N LEU A 97 14.50 -21.08 17.79
CA LEU A 97 13.14 -20.70 18.19
C LEU A 97 12.47 -21.74 19.10
N VAL A 98 13.17 -22.83 19.43
CA VAL A 98 12.68 -23.81 20.42
C VAL A 98 12.52 -23.09 21.78
N GLY A 99 11.29 -23.07 22.30
CA GLY A 99 10.94 -22.41 23.56
C GLY A 99 10.38 -20.99 23.42
N VAL A 100 10.32 -20.44 22.20
CA VAL A 100 9.62 -19.18 21.95
C VAL A 100 8.12 -19.43 21.87
N ASP A 101 7.35 -18.71 22.68
CA ASP A 101 5.89 -18.71 22.60
C ASP A 101 5.44 -17.79 21.43
N PRO A 102 4.82 -18.36 20.38
CA PRO A 102 4.42 -17.58 19.20
C PRO A 102 3.38 -16.49 19.52
N ASP A 103 2.47 -16.72 20.47
CA ASP A 103 1.44 -15.74 20.80
C ASP A 103 2.05 -14.52 21.50
N THR A 104 3.00 -14.78 22.41
CA THR A 104 3.78 -13.73 23.07
C THR A 104 4.64 -12.95 22.08
N LEU A 105 5.34 -13.63 21.17
CA LEU A 105 6.16 -12.97 20.15
C LEU A 105 5.33 -12.06 19.22
N ILE A 106 4.15 -12.53 18.80
CA ILE A 106 3.26 -11.75 17.93
C ILE A 106 2.78 -10.49 18.66
N ARG A 107 2.38 -10.60 19.94
CA ARG A 107 1.97 -9.46 20.76
C ARG A 107 3.10 -8.43 20.87
N ASP A 108 4.32 -8.86 21.17
CA ASP A 108 5.47 -7.97 21.36
C ASP A 108 5.82 -7.23 20.04
N ILE A 109 5.71 -7.90 18.89
CA ILE A 109 5.89 -7.27 17.57
C ILE A 109 4.81 -6.21 17.30
N HIS A 110 3.55 -6.50 17.65
CA HIS A 110 2.46 -5.53 17.54
C HIS A 110 2.71 -4.30 18.43
N GLU A 111 3.17 -4.52 19.66
CA GLU A 111 3.52 -3.45 20.59
C GLU A 111 4.68 -2.59 20.06
N ALA A 112 5.77 -3.22 19.60
CA ALA A 112 6.91 -2.52 19.02
C ALA A 112 6.53 -1.62 17.82
N ARG A 113 5.59 -2.07 16.98
CA ARG A 113 5.06 -1.24 15.88
C ARG A 113 4.29 -0.02 16.36
N THR A 114 3.56 -0.13 17.46
CA THR A 114 2.83 1.02 18.05
C THR A 114 3.76 2.01 18.75
N GLN A 115 4.89 1.55 19.31
CA GLN A 115 5.88 2.43 19.94
C GLN A 115 6.69 3.24 18.92
N GLY A 116 7.02 2.66 17.75
CA GLY A 116 7.72 3.37 16.67
C GLY A 116 6.93 4.54 16.05
N GLU A 117 5.62 4.62 16.24
CA GLU A 117 4.80 5.78 15.83
C GLU A 117 4.88 6.96 16.81
N SER A 118 5.37 6.74 18.03
CA SER A 118 5.38 7.75 19.11
C SER A 118 6.71 8.49 19.24
N GLU A 119 7.80 7.95 18.68
CA GLU A 119 9.15 8.50 18.81
C GLU A 119 9.66 9.09 17.47
N SER A 120 8.96 10.11 16.97
CA SER A 120 9.52 11.01 15.94
C SER A 120 10.02 12.27 16.65
N PRO A 121 11.34 12.53 16.72
CA PRO A 121 11.86 13.76 17.29
C PRO A 121 11.39 14.95 16.44
N ARG A 122 10.87 15.97 17.11
CA ARG A 122 10.67 17.31 16.55
C ARG A 122 11.96 18.11 16.64
#